data_AF-A0A7S2ZK73-F1
#
_entry.id   AF-A0A7S2ZK73-F1
#
_cell.length_a   1.000
_cell.length_b   1.000
_cell.length_c   1.000
_cell.angle_alpha   90.00
_cell.angle_beta   90.00
_cell.angle_gamma   90.00
#
_symmetry.space_group_name_H-M   'P 1'
#
loop_
_entity.id
_entity.type
_entity.pdbx_description
1 polymer ?
#
loop_
_entity_poly.entity_id
_entity_poly.type
_entity_poly.pdbx_seq_one_letter_code
_entity_poly.pdbx_strand_id
1 'polypeptide(L)'
;MDDAFFAYVDKKIAAETDLEEKENLSILKEAVLELIGKVQASVEASETVEAPTVSREESFEKLRDEILNFPEGVAMGVEKYYSSMTQEFLAMLTSQAETSPKAKEVLEAIYTRMNLVMAAAQENLLSALQSPNPGALVEKLESLHAENKLDDSFMLLLAGNLEQAKKAGVEKAIKTLQEVQKQAMSILDESVTPELRLVRKLLREPNIDVRNALITDAFKSKGSFILDDETETSAGSAVDAKKFVQTMSELMKNFGNMEEAFQQNLKRIAAEAEEIAKDLYGYKEKDIKELQDEAFEKRTVSVWELEQMEMQSEMQGQDAPWENPRAAGFDDTGKRIV
;
A
#
# COMPACT_ATOMS: atom_id res chain seq x y z
N MET A 1 14.87 26.13 16.51
CA MET A 1 14.87 27.12 17.60
C MET A 1 15.76 28.26 17.19
N ASP A 2 15.42 29.49 17.55
CA ASP A 2 16.09 30.72 17.14
C ASP A 2 16.99 31.28 18.24
N ASP A 3 18.00 32.06 17.87
CA ASP A 3 18.94 32.72 18.80
C ASP A 3 18.24 33.61 19.84
N ALA A 4 17.02 34.06 19.52
CA ALA A 4 16.16 34.84 20.41
C ALA A 4 15.73 34.05 21.66
N PHE A 5 15.51 32.73 21.54
CA PHE A 5 15.16 31.88 22.68
C PHE A 5 16.32 31.75 23.67
N PHE A 6 17.54 31.52 23.19
CA PHE A 6 18.72 31.40 24.06
C PHE A 6 19.08 32.73 24.73
N ALA A 7 18.94 33.85 24.01
CA ALA A 7 19.11 35.18 24.60
C ALA A 7 18.07 35.45 25.71
N TYR A 8 16.84 34.96 25.55
CA TYR A 8 15.81 35.05 26.59
C TYR A 8 16.16 34.20 27.83
N VAL A 9 16.59 32.95 27.63
CA VAL A 9 17.00 32.06 28.73
C VAL A 9 18.21 32.63 29.47
N ASP A 10 19.20 33.18 28.77
CA ASP A 10 20.36 33.83 29.38
C ASP A 10 20.00 35.06 30.20
N LYS A 11 19.07 35.87 29.67
CA LYS A 11 18.55 37.03 30.40
C LYS A 11 17.78 36.60 31.66
N LYS A 12 17.05 35.48 31.59
CA LYS A 12 16.28 34.94 32.73
C LYS A 12 17.21 34.37 33.82
N ILE A 13 18.25 33.63 33.43
CA ILE A 13 19.31 33.13 34.35
C ILE A 13 20.06 34.29 35.02
N ALA A 14 20.32 35.37 34.29
CA ALA A 14 21.01 36.55 34.82
C ALA A 14 20.15 37.38 35.79
N ALA A 15 18.83 37.38 35.59
CA ALA A 15 17.88 38.10 36.43
C ALA A 15 17.45 37.31 37.68
N GLU A 16 17.68 35.99 37.70
CA GLU A 16 17.24 35.14 38.80
C GLU A 16 18.14 35.27 40.03
N THR A 17 17.50 35.39 41.20
CA THR A 17 18.17 35.58 42.50
C THR A 17 18.25 34.30 43.31
N ASP A 18 17.35 33.34 43.05
CA ASP A 18 17.41 32.01 43.64
C ASP A 18 18.51 31.17 42.98
N LEU A 19 19.43 30.65 43.79
CA LEU A 19 20.55 29.84 43.33
C LEU A 19 20.10 28.50 42.77
N GLU A 20 19.07 27.89 43.35
CA GLU A 20 18.59 26.56 42.94
C GLU A 20 17.84 26.64 41.61
N GLU A 21 16.99 27.67 41.42
CA GLU A 21 16.30 27.91 40.15
C GLU A 21 17.28 28.31 39.04
N LYS A 22 18.32 29.07 39.38
CA LYS A 22 19.38 29.44 38.43
C LYS A 22 20.19 28.23 37.94
N GLU A 23 20.50 27.30 38.85
CA GLU A 23 21.18 26.05 38.51
C GLU A 23 20.29 25.16 37.64
N ASN A 24 19.01 25.03 38.00
CA ASN A 24 18.03 24.28 37.21
C ASN A 24 17.86 24.83 35.78
N LEU A 25 17.82 26.16 35.62
CA LEU A 25 17.74 26.79 34.30
C LEU A 25 19.02 26.62 33.48
N SER A 26 20.18 26.59 34.13
CA SER A 26 21.46 26.29 33.48
C SER A 26 21.52 24.85 32.97
N ILE A 27 21.08 23.89 33.79
CA ILE A 27 20.99 22.48 33.43
C ILE A 27 20.01 22.28 32.27
N LEU A 28 18.85 22.95 32.32
CA LEU A 28 17.87 22.91 31.23
C LEU A 28 18.47 23.44 29.92
N LYS A 29 19.22 24.55 29.97
CA LYS A 29 19.90 25.11 28.80
C LYS A 29 20.90 24.13 28.20
N GLU A 30 21.74 23.49 29.02
CA GLU A 30 22.70 22.47 28.57
C GLU A 30 21.99 21.26 27.96
N ALA A 31 20.93 20.76 28.60
CA ALA A 31 20.16 19.63 28.09
C ALA A 31 19.52 19.94 26.74
N VAL A 32 18.99 21.17 26.54
CA VAL A 32 18.43 21.60 25.25
C VAL A 32 19.52 21.74 24.19
N LEU A 33 20.70 22.27 24.52
CA LEU A 33 21.83 22.34 23.59
C LEU A 33 22.34 20.95 23.21
N GLU A 34 22.41 20.01 24.15
CA GLU A 34 22.79 18.62 23.88
C GLU A 34 21.76 17.94 22.98
N LEU A 35 20.47 18.19 23.21
CA LEU A 35 19.39 17.62 22.41
C LEU A 35 19.38 18.19 20.98
N ILE A 36 19.65 19.48 20.81
CA ILE A 36 19.84 20.10 19.49
C ILE A 36 21.07 19.52 18.80
N GLY A 37 22.19 19.34 19.51
CA GLY A 37 23.39 18.71 18.97
C GLY A 37 23.14 17.26 18.53
N LYS A 38 22.37 16.49 19.31
CA LYS A 38 21.94 15.13 18.93
C LYS A 38 20.99 15.13 17.76
N VAL A 39 20.05 16.08 17.68
CA VAL A 39 19.12 16.20 16.55
C VAL A 39 19.89 16.62 15.29
N GLN A 40 20.83 17.56 15.37
CA GLN A 40 21.70 17.93 14.24
C GLN A 40 22.59 16.78 13.81
N ALA A 41 23.23 16.07 14.75
CA ALA A 41 24.00 14.87 14.43
C ALA A 41 23.12 13.74 13.86
N SER A 42 21.84 13.64 14.25
CA SER A 42 20.88 12.70 13.69
C SER A 42 20.38 13.13 12.32
N VAL A 43 20.26 14.43 12.07
CA VAL A 43 19.93 15.00 10.75
C VAL A 43 21.11 14.84 9.80
N GLU A 44 22.35 15.08 10.26
CA GLU A 44 23.58 14.83 9.50
C GLU A 44 23.83 13.32 9.27
N ALA A 45 23.48 12.47 10.25
CA ALA A 45 23.48 11.01 10.08
C ALA A 45 22.36 10.51 9.16
N SER A 46 21.26 11.27 9.04
CA SER A 46 20.16 11.01 8.11
C SER A 46 20.44 11.58 6.70
N GLU A 47 21.25 12.63 6.58
CA GLU A 47 21.75 13.19 5.32
C GLU A 47 22.96 12.40 4.76
N THR A 48 23.68 11.62 5.59
CA THR A 48 24.81 10.78 5.15
C THR A 48 24.44 9.34 4.80
N VAL A 49 23.15 9.00 4.79
CA VAL A 49 22.65 7.84 4.04
C VAL A 49 22.02 8.35 2.73
N GLU A 50 22.85 9.01 1.90
CA GLU A 50 22.64 8.95 0.46
C GLU A 50 22.80 7.49 0.04
N ALA A 51 21.69 6.74 0.05
CA ALA A 51 21.54 5.67 -0.93
C ALA A 51 21.87 6.29 -2.30
N PRO A 52 22.72 5.66 -3.14
CA PRO A 52 23.14 6.28 -4.38
C PRO A 52 21.89 6.60 -5.20
N THR A 53 21.58 7.89 -5.32
CA THR A 53 20.62 8.41 -6.28
C THR A 53 21.30 8.31 -7.64
N VAL A 54 21.46 7.08 -8.13
CA VAL A 54 21.81 6.83 -9.52
C VAL A 54 20.77 7.60 -10.33
N SER A 55 21.22 8.56 -11.14
CA SER A 55 20.31 9.30 -12.00
C SER A 55 19.49 8.28 -12.80
N ARG A 56 18.21 8.55 -13.02
CA ARG A 56 17.33 7.62 -13.73
C ARG A 56 17.89 7.26 -15.11
N GLU A 57 18.59 8.21 -15.73
CA GLU A 57 19.33 8.01 -16.99
C GLU A 57 20.51 7.04 -16.83
N GLU A 58 21.33 7.19 -15.79
CA GLU A 58 22.43 6.27 -15.49
C GLU A 58 21.94 4.85 -15.16
N SER A 59 20.77 4.73 -14.54
CA SER A 59 20.13 3.43 -14.26
C SER A 59 19.73 2.73 -15.56
N PHE A 60 19.20 3.50 -16.52
CA PHE A 60 18.84 2.98 -17.83
C PHE A 60 20.05 2.65 -18.71
N GLU A 61 21.13 3.43 -18.63
CA GLU A 61 22.37 3.10 -19.31
C GLU A 61 22.99 1.80 -18.79
N LYS A 62 23.01 1.61 -17.46
CA LYS A 62 23.41 0.35 -16.84
C LYS A 62 22.55 -0.81 -17.31
N LEU A 63 21.23 -0.65 -17.35
CA LEU A 63 20.31 -1.68 -17.84
C LEU A 63 20.59 -2.06 -19.30
N ARG A 64 20.80 -1.08 -20.18
CA ARG A 64 21.18 -1.32 -21.58
C ARG A 64 22.49 -2.09 -21.68
N ASP A 65 23.49 -1.71 -20.91
CA ASP A 65 24.81 -2.34 -20.93
C ASP A 65 24.77 -3.76 -20.35
N GLU A 66 23.94 -4.03 -19.34
CA GLU A 66 23.67 -5.38 -18.83
C GLU A 66 22.99 -6.27 -19.87
N ILE A 67 22.03 -5.73 -20.64
CA ILE A 67 21.37 -6.46 -21.73
C ILE A 67 22.36 -6.78 -22.86
N LEU A 68 23.20 -5.80 -23.23
CA LEU A 68 24.18 -5.96 -24.31
C LEU A 68 25.28 -6.98 -23.97
N ASN A 69 25.74 -6.97 -22.71
CA ASN A 69 26.80 -7.85 -22.25
C ASN A 69 26.26 -9.17 -21.68
N PHE A 70 24.98 -9.48 -21.91
CA PHE A 70 24.38 -10.70 -21.39
C PHE A 70 25.07 -11.94 -22.02
N PRO A 71 25.52 -12.94 -21.24
CA PRO A 71 26.37 -14.03 -21.74
C PRO A 71 25.76 -14.85 -22.88
N GLU A 72 24.43 -14.97 -22.89
CA GLU A 72 23.67 -15.75 -23.87
C GLU A 72 23.17 -14.90 -25.05
N GLY A 73 23.56 -13.62 -25.09
CA GLY A 73 23.22 -12.66 -26.13
C GLY A 73 22.09 -11.70 -25.75
N VAL A 74 21.94 -10.66 -26.57
CA VAL A 74 21.00 -9.55 -26.36
C VAL A 74 19.56 -10.02 -26.20
N ALA A 75 19.12 -11.02 -26.98
CA ALA A 75 17.76 -11.54 -26.91
C ALA A 75 17.43 -12.15 -25.53
N MET A 76 18.36 -12.92 -24.95
CA MET A 76 18.19 -13.51 -23.62
C MET A 76 18.29 -12.45 -22.51
N GLY A 77 19.15 -11.45 -22.71
CA GLY A 77 19.20 -10.28 -21.83
C GLY A 77 17.86 -9.54 -21.83
N VAL A 78 17.28 -9.30 -23.00
CA VAL A 78 15.96 -8.67 -23.12
C VAL A 78 14.89 -9.50 -22.44
N GLU A 79 14.87 -10.82 -22.62
CA GLU A 79 13.89 -11.69 -21.96
C GLU A 79 13.99 -11.63 -20.43
N LYS A 80 15.20 -11.67 -19.88
CA LYS A 80 15.43 -11.60 -18.44
C LYS A 80 14.98 -10.26 -17.83
N TYR A 81 15.25 -9.15 -18.51
CA TYR A 81 15.01 -7.81 -18.00
C TYR A 81 13.72 -7.17 -18.52
N TYR A 82 12.86 -7.92 -19.21
CA TYR A 82 11.67 -7.41 -19.88
C TYR A 82 10.74 -6.64 -18.94
N SER A 83 10.54 -7.12 -17.71
CA SER A 83 9.68 -6.46 -16.70
C SER A 83 10.20 -5.10 -16.22
N SER A 84 11.50 -4.83 -16.38
CA SER A 84 12.12 -3.57 -15.96
C SER A 84 12.16 -2.52 -17.08
N MET A 85 11.70 -2.88 -18.28
CA MET A 85 11.71 -1.99 -19.44
C MET A 85 10.48 -1.09 -19.41
N THR A 86 10.66 0.15 -18.99
CA THR A 86 9.59 1.14 -18.96
C THR A 86 9.47 1.89 -20.29
N GLN A 87 8.37 2.62 -20.49
CA GLN A 87 8.18 3.45 -21.68
C GLN A 87 9.28 4.51 -21.84
N GLU A 88 9.81 5.05 -20.73
CA GLU A 88 10.90 6.02 -20.75
C GLU A 88 12.22 5.39 -21.19
N PHE A 89 12.46 4.12 -20.82
CA PHE A 89 13.60 3.36 -21.31
C PHE A 89 13.52 3.17 -22.84
N LEU A 90 12.33 2.82 -23.36
CA LEU A 90 12.12 2.70 -24.80
C LEU A 90 12.29 4.03 -25.53
N ALA A 91 11.82 5.14 -24.95
CA ALA A 91 11.99 6.47 -25.52
C ALA A 91 13.47 6.87 -25.58
N MET A 92 14.24 6.56 -24.53
CA MET A 92 15.70 6.77 -24.51
C MET A 92 16.43 5.91 -25.56
N LEU A 93 16.09 4.62 -25.68
CA LEU A 93 16.67 3.77 -26.71
C LEU A 93 16.31 4.24 -28.12
N THR A 94 15.08 4.73 -28.33
CA THR A 94 14.61 5.26 -29.62
C THR A 94 15.39 6.50 -30.03
N SER A 95 15.63 7.44 -29.10
CA SER A 95 16.44 8.63 -29.39
C SER A 95 17.92 8.29 -29.63
N GLN A 96 18.44 7.27 -28.96
CA GLN A 96 19.81 6.81 -29.14
C GLN A 96 20.00 5.89 -30.36
N ALA A 97 18.95 5.26 -30.88
CA ALA A 97 19.04 4.31 -31.99
C ALA A 97 19.56 4.93 -33.30
N GLU A 98 19.40 6.25 -33.47
CA GLU A 98 19.93 6.98 -34.63
C GLU A 98 21.46 7.18 -34.56
N THR A 99 22.03 7.20 -33.36
CA THR A 99 23.43 7.54 -33.11
C THR A 99 24.27 6.37 -32.60
N SER A 100 23.62 5.34 -32.02
CA SER A 100 24.26 4.18 -31.44
C SER A 100 23.71 2.88 -32.04
N PRO A 101 24.53 2.11 -32.78
CA PRO A 101 24.12 0.82 -33.32
C PRO A 101 23.77 -0.19 -32.22
N LYS A 102 24.38 -0.06 -31.03
CA LYS A 102 24.09 -0.88 -29.86
C LYS A 102 22.70 -0.59 -29.27
N ALA A 103 22.31 0.69 -29.21
CA ALA A 103 20.96 1.05 -28.77
C ALA A 103 19.90 0.53 -29.75
N LYS A 104 20.19 0.58 -31.05
CA LYS A 104 19.34 0.02 -32.10
C LYS A 104 19.18 -1.50 -31.98
N GLU A 105 20.26 -2.23 -31.73
CA GLU A 105 20.24 -3.69 -31.54
C GLU A 105 19.35 -4.10 -30.34
N VAL A 106 19.49 -3.43 -29.20
CA VAL A 106 18.65 -3.66 -28.03
C VAL A 106 17.19 -3.34 -28.34
N LEU A 107 16.91 -2.21 -28.99
CA LEU A 107 15.57 -1.79 -29.35
C LEU A 107 14.87 -2.79 -30.29
N GLU A 108 15.58 -3.29 -31.31
CA GLU A 108 15.05 -4.32 -32.22
C GLU A 108 14.75 -5.65 -31.50
N ALA A 109 15.62 -6.07 -30.58
CA ALA A 109 15.40 -7.24 -29.75
C ALA A 109 14.17 -7.06 -28.83
N ILE A 110 13.99 -5.88 -28.25
CA ILE A 110 12.81 -5.53 -27.44
C ILE A 110 11.54 -5.60 -28.28
N TYR A 111 11.51 -4.99 -29.47
CA TYR A 111 10.33 -5.05 -30.33
C TYR A 111 10.00 -6.48 -30.76
N THR A 112 11.02 -7.29 -31.03
CA THR A 112 10.85 -8.72 -31.33
C THR A 112 10.18 -9.43 -30.16
N ARG A 113 10.67 -9.22 -28.93
CA ARG A 113 10.07 -9.80 -27.73
C ARG A 113 8.64 -9.30 -27.50
N MET A 114 8.40 -7.99 -27.65
CA MET A 114 7.08 -7.39 -27.48
C MET A 114 6.07 -7.99 -28.46
N ASN A 115 6.46 -8.19 -29.72
CA ASN A 115 5.61 -8.83 -30.72
C ASN A 115 5.30 -10.29 -30.36
N LEU A 116 6.27 -11.05 -29.83
CA LEU A 116 6.05 -12.42 -29.38
C LEU A 116 5.08 -12.48 -28.19
N VAL A 117 5.25 -11.60 -27.20
CA VAL A 117 4.36 -11.51 -26.03
C VAL A 117 2.94 -11.14 -26.46
N MET A 118 2.80 -10.14 -27.34
CA MET A 118 1.50 -9.72 -27.86
C MET A 118 0.81 -10.80 -28.72
N ALA A 119 1.57 -11.52 -29.55
CA ALA A 119 1.03 -12.63 -30.34
C ALA A 119 0.52 -13.76 -29.44
N ALA A 120 1.27 -14.13 -28.41
CA ALA A 120 0.86 -15.12 -27.43
C ALA A 120 -0.39 -14.66 -26.65
N ALA A 121 -0.42 -13.41 -26.20
CA ALA A 121 -1.58 -12.84 -25.51
C ALA A 121 -2.84 -12.81 -26.41
N GLN A 122 -2.68 -12.54 -27.71
CA GLN A 122 -3.76 -12.61 -28.69
C GLN A 122 -4.29 -14.03 -28.87
N GLU A 123 -3.41 -15.03 -28.98
CA GLU A 123 -3.81 -16.44 -29.06
C GLU A 123 -4.53 -16.89 -27.79
N ASN A 124 -4.02 -16.51 -26.61
CA ASN A 124 -4.64 -16.80 -25.33
C ASN A 124 -6.04 -16.18 -25.24
N LEU A 125 -6.21 -14.92 -25.63
CA LEU A 125 -7.50 -14.24 -25.63
C LEU A 125 -8.49 -14.90 -26.61
N LEU A 126 -8.03 -15.25 -27.80
CA LEU A 126 -8.85 -15.94 -28.79
C LEU A 126 -9.29 -17.31 -28.27
N SER A 127 -8.40 -18.05 -27.62
CA SER A 127 -8.71 -19.34 -27.01
C SER A 127 -9.77 -19.22 -25.90
N ALA A 128 -9.75 -18.15 -25.12
CA ALA A 128 -10.76 -17.88 -24.10
C ALA A 128 -12.12 -17.49 -24.72
N LEU A 129 -12.11 -16.67 -25.77
CA LEU A 129 -13.33 -16.25 -26.48
C LEU A 129 -14.01 -17.39 -27.25
N GLN A 130 -13.27 -18.43 -27.61
CA GLN A 130 -13.78 -19.62 -28.28
C GLN A 130 -14.36 -20.67 -27.32
N SER A 131 -14.32 -20.42 -26.01
CA SER A 131 -14.90 -21.34 -25.03
C SER A 131 -16.40 -21.57 -25.30
N PRO A 132 -16.87 -22.83 -25.34
CA PRO A 132 -18.21 -23.17 -25.80
C PRO A 132 -19.33 -22.76 -24.83
N ASN A 133 -19.00 -22.57 -23.55
CA ASN A 133 -19.96 -22.19 -22.51
C ASN A 133 -19.24 -21.39 -21.40
N PRO A 134 -19.99 -20.70 -20.50
CA PRO A 134 -19.40 -19.90 -19.43
C PRO A 134 -18.52 -20.67 -18.45
N GLY A 135 -18.82 -21.94 -18.16
CA GLY A 135 -17.99 -22.77 -17.28
C GLY A 135 -16.62 -23.06 -17.89
N ALA A 136 -16.59 -23.45 -19.17
CA ALA A 136 -15.36 -23.67 -19.92
C ALA A 136 -14.55 -22.37 -20.13
N LEU A 137 -15.19 -21.21 -20.12
CA LEU A 137 -14.48 -19.92 -20.12
C LEU A 137 -13.72 -19.73 -18.80
N VAL A 138 -14.37 -19.96 -17.66
CA VAL A 138 -13.74 -19.82 -16.33
C VAL A 138 -12.57 -20.79 -16.19
N GLU A 139 -12.78 -22.09 -16.47
CA GLU A 139 -11.71 -23.10 -16.44
C GLU A 139 -10.53 -22.71 -17.34
N LYS A 140 -10.82 -22.15 -18.53
CA LYS A 140 -9.77 -21.68 -19.44
C LYS A 140 -9.00 -20.50 -18.85
N LEU A 141 -9.68 -19.52 -18.26
CA LEU A 141 -9.03 -18.36 -17.64
C LEU A 141 -8.22 -18.77 -16.40
N GLU A 142 -8.70 -19.72 -15.60
CA GLU A 142 -7.96 -20.29 -14.47
C GLU A 142 -6.69 -20.99 -14.94
N SER A 143 -6.77 -21.78 -16.02
CA SER A 143 -5.58 -22.41 -16.60
C SER A 143 -4.55 -21.39 -17.10
N LEU A 144 -5.02 -20.32 -17.75
CA LEU A 144 -4.15 -19.22 -18.19
C LEU A 144 -3.53 -18.48 -17.00
N HIS A 145 -4.26 -18.31 -15.91
CA HIS A 145 -3.73 -17.70 -14.70
C HIS A 145 -2.64 -18.57 -14.05
N ALA A 146 -2.88 -19.88 -13.92
CA ALA A 146 -1.90 -20.82 -13.38
C ALA A 146 -0.60 -20.88 -14.22
N GLU A 147 -0.72 -20.65 -15.53
CA GLU A 147 0.42 -20.58 -16.45
C GLU A 147 1.08 -19.19 -16.53
N ASN A 148 0.67 -18.21 -15.71
CA ASN A 148 1.08 -16.80 -15.76
C ASN A 148 0.83 -16.11 -17.12
N LYS A 149 -0.16 -16.59 -17.86
CA LYS A 149 -0.58 -16.07 -19.18
C LYS A 149 -1.77 -15.13 -19.12
N LEU A 150 -2.40 -15.02 -17.95
CA LEU A 150 -3.38 -13.98 -17.63
C LEU A 150 -2.65 -12.72 -17.14
N ASP A 151 -1.80 -12.16 -18.00
CA ASP A 151 -0.86 -11.08 -17.68
C ASP A 151 -1.38 -9.70 -18.14
N ASP A 152 -0.59 -8.66 -17.92
CA ASP A 152 -0.93 -7.29 -18.33
C ASP A 152 -1.16 -7.18 -19.84
N SER A 153 -0.42 -7.95 -20.64
CA SER A 153 -0.57 -8.01 -22.10
C SER A 153 -1.95 -8.53 -22.50
N PHE A 154 -2.39 -9.62 -21.87
CA PHE A 154 -3.75 -10.17 -22.04
C PHE A 154 -4.81 -9.13 -21.67
N MET A 155 -4.67 -8.50 -20.50
CA MET A 155 -5.64 -7.52 -20.00
C MET A 155 -5.70 -6.26 -20.88
N LEU A 156 -4.56 -5.80 -21.39
CA LEU A 156 -4.45 -4.67 -22.30
C LEU A 156 -5.13 -4.95 -23.65
N LEU A 157 -4.88 -6.12 -24.24
CA LEU A 157 -5.55 -6.52 -25.48
C LEU A 157 -7.06 -6.64 -25.31
N LEU A 158 -7.51 -7.20 -24.19
CA LEU A 158 -8.92 -7.30 -23.85
C LEU A 158 -9.57 -5.91 -23.73
N ALA A 159 -8.92 -4.98 -23.03
CA ALA A 159 -9.38 -3.60 -22.88
C ALA A 159 -9.46 -2.87 -24.24
N GLY A 160 -8.42 -2.99 -25.06
CA GLY A 160 -8.37 -2.40 -26.41
C GLY A 160 -9.47 -2.96 -27.32
N ASN A 161 -9.69 -4.28 -27.31
CA ASN A 161 -10.75 -4.91 -28.09
C ASN A 161 -12.14 -4.50 -27.60
N LEU A 162 -12.34 -4.35 -26.29
CA LEU A 162 -13.58 -3.87 -25.72
C LEU A 162 -13.86 -2.42 -26.15
N GLU A 163 -12.85 -1.56 -26.12
CA GLU A 163 -12.98 -0.17 -26.56
C GLU A 163 -13.34 -0.09 -28.06
N GLN A 164 -12.68 -0.88 -28.90
CA GLN A 164 -13.00 -0.97 -30.32
C GLN A 164 -14.44 -1.47 -30.56
N ALA A 165 -14.88 -2.51 -29.82
CA ALA A 165 -16.23 -3.02 -29.92
C ALA A 165 -17.28 -1.98 -29.49
N LYS A 166 -17.00 -1.18 -28.45
CA LYS A 166 -17.83 -0.05 -28.01
C LYS A 166 -17.92 1.03 -29.08
N LYS A 167 -16.77 1.43 -29.65
CA LYS A 167 -16.70 2.42 -30.75
C LYS A 167 -17.45 1.95 -31.99
N ALA A 168 -17.39 0.66 -32.31
CA ALA A 168 -18.10 0.05 -33.43
C ALA A 168 -19.58 -0.25 -33.15
N GLY A 169 -20.05 -0.11 -31.90
CA GLY A 169 -21.45 -0.39 -31.52
C GLY A 169 -21.85 -1.86 -31.61
N VAL A 170 -20.90 -2.80 -31.50
CA VAL A 170 -21.17 -4.24 -31.64
C VAL A 170 -21.58 -4.83 -30.29
N GLU A 171 -22.85 -4.67 -29.92
CA GLU A 171 -23.42 -5.06 -28.62
C GLU A 171 -23.08 -6.49 -28.16
N LYS A 172 -23.13 -7.48 -29.07
CA LYS A 172 -22.81 -8.87 -28.73
C LYS A 172 -21.34 -9.02 -28.31
N ALA A 173 -20.42 -8.39 -29.05
CA ALA A 173 -18.99 -8.44 -28.73
C ALA A 173 -18.69 -7.69 -27.43
N ILE A 174 -19.35 -6.55 -27.19
CA ILE A 174 -19.22 -5.79 -25.95
C ILE A 174 -19.58 -6.68 -24.76
N LYS A 175 -20.74 -7.35 -24.79
CA LYS A 175 -21.19 -8.22 -23.70
C LYS A 175 -20.23 -9.38 -23.44
N THR A 176 -19.79 -10.08 -24.48
CA THR A 176 -18.84 -11.20 -24.33
C THR A 176 -17.49 -10.72 -23.78
N LEU A 177 -16.94 -9.62 -24.29
CA LEU A 177 -15.67 -9.07 -23.81
C LEU A 177 -15.77 -8.55 -22.37
N GLN A 178 -16.91 -7.95 -21.98
CA GLN A 178 -17.17 -7.57 -20.59
C GLN A 178 -17.25 -8.77 -19.66
N GLU A 179 -17.89 -9.86 -20.11
CA GLU A 179 -17.97 -11.10 -19.33
C GLU A 179 -16.58 -11.71 -19.11
N VAL A 180 -15.77 -11.81 -20.17
CA VAL A 180 -14.38 -12.28 -20.09
C VAL A 180 -13.56 -11.39 -19.16
N GLN A 181 -13.69 -10.06 -19.29
CA GLN A 181 -12.99 -9.10 -18.44
C GLN A 181 -13.37 -9.28 -16.97
N LYS A 182 -14.67 -9.43 -16.68
CA LYS A 182 -15.16 -9.64 -15.32
C LYS A 182 -14.61 -10.93 -14.72
N GLN A 183 -14.62 -12.04 -15.46
CA GLN A 183 -14.12 -13.33 -14.97
C GLN A 183 -12.61 -13.30 -14.77
N ALA A 184 -11.86 -12.76 -15.74
CA ALA A 184 -10.41 -12.60 -15.63
C ALA A 184 -10.01 -11.75 -14.42
N MET A 185 -10.71 -10.63 -14.19
CA MET A 185 -10.48 -9.80 -13.01
C MET A 185 -10.82 -10.53 -11.71
N SER A 186 -11.89 -11.33 -11.66
CA SER A 186 -12.24 -12.10 -10.47
C SER A 186 -11.11 -13.07 -10.08
N ILE A 187 -10.56 -13.79 -11.06
CA ILE A 187 -9.45 -14.73 -10.85
C ILE A 187 -8.19 -13.99 -10.37
N LEU A 188 -7.83 -12.86 -11.00
CA LEU A 188 -6.68 -12.04 -10.58
C LEU A 188 -6.87 -11.37 -9.20
N ASP A 189 -8.11 -11.11 -8.83
CA ASP A 189 -8.46 -10.57 -7.52
C ASP A 189 -8.38 -11.66 -6.46
N GLU A 190 -8.68 -12.92 -6.79
CA GLU A 190 -8.57 -14.06 -5.89
C GLU A 190 -7.13 -14.39 -5.49
N SER A 191 -6.16 -14.09 -6.36
CA SER A 191 -4.74 -14.32 -6.12
C SER A 191 -4.06 -13.28 -5.22
N VAL A 192 -4.79 -12.24 -4.78
CA VAL A 192 -4.27 -11.19 -3.88
C VAL A 192 -4.96 -11.18 -2.53
N THR A 193 -4.34 -10.48 -1.58
CA THR A 193 -4.88 -10.31 -0.22
C THR A 193 -6.29 -9.71 -0.24
N PRO A 194 -7.16 -10.04 0.73
CA PRO A 194 -8.52 -9.50 0.82
C PRO A 194 -8.56 -7.96 0.78
N GLU A 195 -7.55 -7.32 1.39
CA GLU A 195 -7.37 -5.87 1.42
C GLU A 195 -7.08 -5.32 0.03
N LEU A 196 -6.08 -5.86 -0.68
CA LEU A 196 -5.71 -5.41 -2.01
C LEU A 196 -6.83 -5.70 -3.03
N ARG A 197 -7.56 -6.80 -2.84
CA ARG A 197 -8.77 -7.14 -3.59
C ARG A 197 -9.84 -6.07 -3.40
N LEU A 198 -10.10 -5.64 -2.17
CA LEU A 198 -11.06 -4.57 -1.88
C LEU A 198 -10.60 -3.26 -2.54
N VAL A 199 -9.32 -2.88 -2.41
CA VAL A 199 -8.78 -1.67 -3.06
C VAL A 199 -9.00 -1.71 -4.58
N ARG A 200 -8.67 -2.82 -5.23
CA ARG A 200 -8.88 -3.00 -6.68
C ARG A 200 -10.34 -2.88 -7.07
N LYS A 201 -11.26 -3.45 -6.30
CA LYS A 201 -12.71 -3.30 -6.53
C LYS A 201 -13.17 -1.85 -6.40
N LEU A 202 -12.72 -1.14 -5.37
CA LEU A 202 -13.09 0.26 -5.13
C LEU A 202 -12.55 1.20 -6.20
N LEU A 203 -11.32 0.97 -6.70
CA LEU A 203 -10.74 1.76 -7.80
C LEU A 203 -11.51 1.61 -9.12
N ARG A 204 -12.17 0.46 -9.33
CA ARG A 204 -12.96 0.19 -10.54
C ARG A 204 -14.40 0.69 -10.44
N GLU A 205 -14.89 0.97 -9.24
CA GLU A 205 -16.28 1.36 -9.01
C GLU A 205 -16.41 2.89 -8.95
N PRO A 206 -16.93 3.54 -10.01
CA PRO A 206 -17.09 4.98 -10.03
C PRO A 206 -18.21 5.46 -9.09
N ASN A 207 -19.22 4.64 -8.80
CA ASN A 207 -20.37 5.05 -8.00
C ASN A 207 -20.04 5.02 -6.50
N ILE A 208 -20.23 6.17 -5.82
CA ILE A 208 -19.96 6.33 -4.40
C ILE A 208 -20.86 5.47 -3.51
N ASP A 209 -22.15 5.35 -3.82
CA ASP A 209 -23.09 4.56 -3.02
C ASP A 209 -22.72 3.07 -3.07
N VAL A 210 -22.30 2.60 -4.24
CA VAL A 210 -21.83 1.23 -4.45
C VAL A 210 -20.49 0.99 -3.74
N ARG A 211 -19.54 1.93 -3.82
CA ARG A 211 -18.29 1.84 -3.05
C ARG A 211 -18.55 1.79 -1.56
N ASN A 212 -19.42 2.65 -1.04
CA ASN A 212 -19.73 2.71 0.37
C ASN A 212 -20.38 1.41 0.85
N ALA A 213 -21.28 0.82 0.05
CA ALA A 213 -21.85 -0.48 0.33
C ALA A 213 -20.80 -1.60 0.35
N LEU A 214 -19.85 -1.59 -0.61
CA LEU A 214 -18.76 -2.57 -0.67
C LEU A 214 -17.81 -2.46 0.53
N ILE A 215 -17.44 -1.24 0.94
CA ILE A 215 -16.62 -1.00 2.14
C ILE A 215 -17.37 -1.48 3.38
N THR A 216 -18.65 -1.11 3.49
CA THR A 216 -19.49 -1.48 4.63
C THR A 216 -19.62 -3.00 4.76
N ASP A 217 -19.87 -3.70 3.65
CA ASP A 217 -19.97 -5.17 3.64
C ASP A 217 -18.62 -5.83 3.97
N ALA A 218 -17.51 -5.25 3.52
CA ALA A 218 -16.19 -5.78 3.79
C ALA A 218 -15.76 -5.62 5.27
N PHE A 219 -16.12 -4.50 5.90
CA PHE A 219 -15.74 -4.17 7.27
C PHE A 219 -16.71 -4.69 8.33
N LYS A 220 -17.97 -4.98 7.97
CA LYS A 220 -18.92 -5.62 8.89
C LYS A 220 -18.40 -7.00 9.32
N SER A 221 -18.39 -7.25 10.63
CA SER A 221 -18.13 -8.59 11.17
C SER A 221 -19.25 -9.54 10.75
N LYS A 222 -18.90 -10.78 10.39
CA LYS A 222 -19.89 -11.77 9.96
C LYS A 222 -20.53 -12.47 11.17
N GLY A 223 -21.03 -11.71 12.14
CA GLY A 223 -21.74 -12.24 13.31
C GLY A 223 -20.88 -13.12 14.24
N SER A 224 -21.32 -13.21 15.51
CA SER A 224 -20.83 -14.21 16.44
C SER A 224 -21.70 -15.47 16.35
N PHE A 225 -21.06 -16.64 16.39
CA PHE A 225 -21.73 -17.90 16.61
C PHE A 225 -21.48 -18.32 18.06
N ILE A 226 -22.56 -18.57 18.79
CA ILE A 226 -22.50 -19.17 20.12
C ILE A 226 -22.31 -20.67 19.90
N LEU A 227 -21.16 -21.20 20.32
CA LEU A 227 -20.94 -22.65 20.39
C LEU A 227 -21.75 -23.24 21.56
N ASP A 228 -22.07 -24.53 21.50
CA ASP A 228 -22.84 -25.26 22.54
C ASP A 228 -22.19 -25.22 23.95
N ASP A 229 -20.97 -24.70 24.07
CA ASP A 229 -20.18 -24.55 25.32
C ASP A 229 -20.15 -23.10 25.83
N GLU A 230 -21.14 -22.26 25.45
CA GLU A 230 -21.26 -20.83 25.79
C GLU A 230 -20.10 -19.93 25.33
N THR A 231 -19.20 -20.45 24.49
CA THR A 231 -18.12 -19.68 23.86
C THR A 231 -18.64 -18.95 22.63
N GLU A 232 -18.67 -17.62 22.68
CA GLU A 232 -18.91 -16.77 21.51
C GLU A 232 -17.65 -16.75 20.65
N THR A 233 -17.74 -17.30 19.45
CA THR A 233 -16.69 -17.13 18.43
C THR A 233 -17.18 -16.13 17.39
N SER A 234 -16.48 -15.01 17.25
CA SER A 234 -16.78 -14.05 16.20
C SER A 234 -16.18 -14.54 14.89
N ALA A 235 -16.99 -14.65 13.84
CA ALA A 235 -16.44 -14.68 12.50
C ALA A 235 -15.98 -13.25 12.20
N GLY A 236 -14.68 -13.01 12.31
CA GLY A 236 -14.06 -11.70 12.07
C GLY A 236 -14.53 -11.05 10.76
N SER A 237 -14.25 -9.75 10.59
CA SER A 237 -14.61 -9.02 9.36
C SER A 237 -13.99 -9.66 8.12
N ALA A 238 -14.64 -9.53 6.97
CA ALA A 238 -14.14 -10.10 5.72
C ALA A 238 -12.83 -9.44 5.26
N VAL A 239 -12.65 -8.17 5.63
CA VAL A 239 -11.41 -7.42 5.46
C VAL A 239 -11.12 -6.68 6.76
N ASP A 240 -9.88 -6.76 7.22
CA ASP A 240 -9.40 -6.00 8.36
C ASP A 240 -9.18 -4.53 7.92
N ALA A 241 -9.90 -3.60 8.56
CA ALA A 241 -9.84 -2.18 8.22
C ALA A 241 -8.43 -1.60 8.39
N LYS A 242 -7.62 -2.09 9.33
CA LYS A 242 -6.25 -1.63 9.58
C LYS A 242 -5.29 -2.10 8.49
N LYS A 243 -5.37 -3.39 8.13
CA LYS A 243 -4.58 -3.94 7.01
C LYS A 243 -4.96 -3.28 5.69
N PHE A 244 -6.24 -2.91 5.52
CA PHE A 244 -6.70 -2.15 4.36
C PHE A 244 -6.06 -0.76 4.28
N VAL A 245 -6.01 0.00 5.38
CA VAL A 245 -5.35 1.32 5.42
C VAL A 245 -3.84 1.20 5.20
N GLN A 246 -3.19 0.17 5.74
CA GLN A 246 -1.78 -0.11 5.50
C GLN A 246 -1.53 -0.41 4.00
N THR A 247 -2.34 -1.27 3.40
CA THR A 247 -2.28 -1.58 1.97
C THR A 247 -2.46 -0.32 1.11
N MET A 248 -3.41 0.55 1.47
CA MET A 248 -3.62 1.84 0.81
C MET A 248 -2.41 2.78 0.95
N SER A 249 -1.80 2.84 2.13
CA SER A 249 -0.62 3.66 2.41
C SER A 249 0.62 3.18 1.68
N GLU A 250 0.82 1.88 1.62
CA GLU A 250 1.88 1.24 0.82
C GLU A 250 1.69 1.49 -0.66
N LEU A 251 0.45 1.39 -1.17
CA LEU A 251 0.15 1.76 -2.55
C LEU A 251 0.43 3.23 -2.82
N MET A 252 0.03 4.15 -1.93
CA MET A 252 0.35 5.57 -2.08
C MET A 252 1.86 5.85 -2.06
N LYS A 253 2.62 5.11 -1.25
CA LYS A 253 4.09 5.24 -1.17
C LYS A 253 4.77 4.71 -2.44
N ASN A 254 4.36 3.54 -2.91
CA ASN A 254 4.95 2.88 -4.07
C ASN A 254 4.57 3.58 -5.39
N PHE A 255 3.38 4.17 -5.45
CA PHE A 255 2.87 4.89 -6.62
C PHE A 255 2.89 6.42 -6.45
N GLY A 256 3.64 6.95 -5.47
CA GLY A 256 3.74 8.38 -5.20
C GLY A 256 4.32 9.22 -6.35
N ASN A 257 4.91 8.55 -7.35
CA ASN A 257 5.41 9.15 -8.59
C ASN A 257 4.48 8.97 -9.81
N MET A 258 3.29 8.37 -9.64
CA MET A 258 2.33 8.21 -10.73
C MET A 258 1.25 9.30 -10.74
N GLU A 259 0.62 9.45 -11.92
CA GLU A 259 -0.43 10.39 -12.32
C GLU A 259 -1.29 10.97 -11.17
N GLU A 260 -1.37 12.30 -11.11
CA GLU A 260 -2.05 13.06 -10.04
C GLU A 260 -3.51 12.64 -9.85
N ALA A 261 -4.22 12.30 -10.94
CA ALA A 261 -5.59 11.83 -10.91
C ALA A 261 -5.76 10.49 -10.18
N PHE A 262 -4.79 9.58 -10.31
CA PHE A 262 -4.81 8.28 -9.61
C PHE A 262 -4.62 8.47 -8.09
N GLN A 263 -3.72 9.35 -7.69
CA GLN A 263 -3.49 9.68 -6.29
C GLN A 263 -4.71 10.34 -5.65
N GLN A 264 -5.38 11.24 -6.37
CA GLN A 264 -6.62 11.87 -5.89
C GLN A 264 -7.73 10.84 -5.69
N ASN A 265 -7.87 9.88 -6.60
CA ASN A 265 -8.84 8.79 -6.46
C ASN A 265 -8.54 7.88 -5.26
N LEU A 266 -7.27 7.52 -5.03
CA LEU A 266 -6.87 6.73 -3.86
C LEU A 266 -7.14 7.48 -2.55
N LYS A 267 -6.80 8.77 -2.46
CA LYS A 267 -7.07 9.61 -1.29
C LYS A 267 -8.56 9.71 -1.00
N ARG A 268 -9.39 9.87 -2.04
CA ARG A 268 -10.84 9.90 -1.91
C ARG A 268 -11.38 8.59 -1.35
N ILE A 269 -10.97 7.45 -1.90
CA ILE A 269 -11.40 6.12 -1.42
C ILE A 269 -10.95 5.89 0.03
N ALA A 270 -9.74 6.34 0.39
CA ALA A 270 -9.26 6.26 1.77
C ALA A 270 -10.13 7.06 2.73
N ALA A 271 -10.52 8.29 2.36
CA ALA A 271 -11.40 9.12 3.18
C ALA A 271 -12.81 8.51 3.34
N GLU A 272 -13.39 7.96 2.27
CA GLU A 272 -14.67 7.25 2.32
C GLU A 272 -14.60 6.01 3.22
N ALA A 273 -13.51 5.24 3.13
CA ALA A 273 -13.30 4.08 3.99
C ALA A 273 -13.11 4.44 5.46
N GLU A 274 -12.43 5.55 5.75
CA GLU A 274 -12.26 6.07 7.10
C GLU A 274 -13.59 6.54 7.71
N GLU A 275 -14.41 7.25 6.94
CA GLU A 275 -15.76 7.68 7.38
C GLU A 275 -16.65 6.48 7.70
N ILE A 276 -16.66 5.46 6.84
CA ILE A 276 -17.47 4.25 7.05
C ILE A 276 -16.94 3.41 8.22
N ALA A 277 -15.63 3.34 8.41
CA ALA A 277 -15.05 2.70 9.58
C ALA A 277 -15.46 3.44 10.86
N LYS A 278 -15.38 4.77 10.90
CA LYS A 278 -15.86 5.58 12.05
C LYS A 278 -17.35 5.34 12.33
N ASP A 279 -18.16 5.24 11.30
CA ASP A 279 -19.59 4.91 11.39
C ASP A 279 -19.83 3.51 11.98
N LEU A 280 -19.09 2.50 11.52
CA LEU A 280 -19.24 1.11 11.93
C LEU A 280 -18.75 0.84 13.36
N TYR A 281 -17.67 1.49 13.78
CA TYR A 281 -17.08 1.34 15.11
C TYR A 281 -17.61 2.36 16.14
N GLY A 282 -18.59 3.19 15.77
CA GLY A 282 -19.29 4.08 16.70
C GLY A 282 -18.52 5.34 17.11
N TYR A 283 -17.56 5.79 16.29
CA TYR A 283 -16.71 6.97 16.54
C TYR A 283 -17.23 8.28 15.92
N LYS A 284 -18.51 8.33 15.53
CA LYS A 284 -19.13 9.42 14.74
C LYS A 284 -18.97 10.85 15.30
N GLU A 285 -18.79 10.99 16.61
CA GLU A 285 -18.85 12.29 17.29
C GLU A 285 -17.51 12.77 17.85
N LYS A 286 -16.39 12.07 17.57
CA LYS A 286 -15.10 12.38 18.19
C LYS A 286 -14.08 12.85 17.17
N ASP A 287 -13.58 14.07 17.37
CA ASP A 287 -12.45 14.62 16.62
C ASP A 287 -11.18 13.76 16.88
N ILE A 288 -10.20 13.79 15.96
CA ILE A 288 -8.91 13.07 16.10
C ILE A 288 -8.25 13.43 17.43
N LYS A 289 -8.40 14.69 17.84
CA LYS A 289 -7.90 15.20 19.10
C LYS A 289 -8.70 14.68 20.30
N GLU A 290 -10.02 14.55 20.19
CA GLU A 290 -10.87 13.99 21.23
C GLU A 290 -10.67 12.48 21.40
N LEU A 291 -10.36 11.75 20.32
CA LEU A 291 -9.95 10.35 20.38
C LEU A 291 -8.58 10.17 21.05
N GLN A 292 -7.64 11.09 20.80
CA GLN A 292 -6.34 11.11 21.47
C GLN A 292 -6.45 11.51 22.94
N ASP A 293 -7.27 12.52 23.25
CA ASP A 293 -7.51 13.02 24.59
C ASP A 293 -8.28 11.97 25.43
N GLU A 294 -9.24 11.26 24.85
CA GLU A 294 -9.97 10.17 25.54
C GLU A 294 -9.08 8.94 25.77
N ALA A 295 -8.21 8.59 24.83
CA ALA A 295 -7.22 7.53 25.02
C ALA A 295 -6.22 7.90 26.14
N PHE A 296 -5.81 9.16 26.19
CA PHE A 296 -4.95 9.71 27.23
C PHE A 296 -5.65 9.73 28.61
N GLU A 297 -6.92 10.18 28.67
CA GLU A 297 -7.70 10.26 29.92
C GLU A 297 -8.06 8.88 30.49
N LYS A 298 -8.37 7.90 29.63
CA LYS A 298 -8.69 6.53 30.07
C LYS A 298 -7.47 5.71 30.45
N ARG A 299 -6.25 6.26 30.31
CA ARG A 299 -4.96 5.54 30.45
C ARG A 299 -4.92 4.26 29.62
N THR A 300 -5.69 4.22 28.56
CA THR A 300 -5.65 3.16 27.57
C THR A 300 -4.64 3.60 26.53
N VAL A 301 -3.57 2.83 26.37
CA VAL A 301 -2.82 2.84 25.10
C VAL A 301 -3.84 2.66 23.98
N SER A 302 -3.61 3.26 22.82
CA SER A 302 -4.63 3.47 21.77
C SER A 302 -5.56 2.27 21.58
N VAL A 303 -6.83 2.46 21.20
CA VAL A 303 -7.77 1.34 20.94
C VAL A 303 -7.14 0.25 20.06
N TRP A 304 -6.24 0.66 19.16
CA TRP A 304 -5.46 -0.16 18.25
C TRP A 304 -4.30 -0.97 18.88
N GLU A 305 -3.82 -0.59 20.07
CA GLU A 305 -2.85 -1.33 20.89
C GLU A 305 -3.53 -2.29 21.87
N LEU A 306 -4.77 -2.00 22.29
CA LEU A 306 -5.55 -2.92 23.13
C LEU A 306 -5.88 -4.21 22.37
N GLU A 307 -6.34 -4.10 21.12
CA GLU A 307 -6.61 -5.27 20.27
C GLU A 307 -5.32 -6.05 19.94
N GLN A 308 -4.17 -5.36 19.86
CA GLN A 308 -2.88 -6.05 19.72
C GLN A 308 -2.45 -6.75 20.99
N MET A 309 -2.63 -6.15 22.16
CA MET A 309 -2.34 -6.80 23.43
C MET A 309 -3.26 -8.01 23.67
N GLU A 310 -4.55 -7.92 23.31
CA GLU A 310 -5.52 -9.01 23.40
C GLU A 310 -5.14 -10.18 22.48
N MET A 311 -4.92 -9.90 21.19
CA MET A 311 -4.46 -10.93 20.24
C MET A 311 -3.12 -11.55 20.64
N GLN A 312 -2.20 -10.76 21.19
CA GLN A 312 -0.87 -11.24 21.58
C GLN A 312 -0.94 -12.07 22.88
N SER A 313 -1.85 -11.74 23.80
CA SER A 313 -2.20 -12.54 24.98
C SER A 313 -2.89 -13.85 24.59
N GLU A 314 -3.89 -13.81 23.70
CA GLU A 314 -4.59 -15.00 23.18
C GLU A 314 -3.64 -15.94 22.41
N MET A 315 -2.77 -15.40 21.55
CA MET A 315 -1.75 -16.18 20.84
C MET A 315 -0.74 -16.86 21.79
N GLN A 316 -0.56 -16.31 22.99
CA GLN A 316 0.32 -16.85 24.04
C GLN A 316 -0.44 -17.71 25.07
N GLY A 317 -1.77 -17.86 24.94
CA GLY A 317 -2.61 -18.58 25.89
C GLY A 317 -2.68 -17.93 27.27
N GLN A 318 -2.53 -16.60 27.34
CA GLN A 318 -2.62 -15.80 28.55
C GLN A 318 -3.88 -14.92 28.51
N ASP A 319 -4.47 -14.68 29.68
CA ASP A 319 -5.62 -13.76 29.81
C ASP A 319 -5.19 -12.32 29.52
N ALA A 320 -6.12 -11.50 29.02
CA ALA A 320 -5.82 -10.11 28.71
C ALA A 320 -5.49 -9.33 29.99
N PRO A 321 -4.54 -8.37 29.96
CA PRO A 321 -4.02 -7.74 31.18
C PRO A 321 -5.05 -6.92 31.98
N TRP A 322 -6.23 -6.64 31.42
CA TRP A 322 -7.35 -5.99 32.10
C TRP A 322 -8.40 -6.97 32.66
N GLU A 323 -8.35 -8.25 32.30
CA GLU A 323 -9.20 -9.29 32.92
C GLU A 323 -8.73 -9.62 34.34
N ASN A 324 -7.49 -9.27 34.67
CA ASN A 324 -6.98 -9.34 36.02
C ASN A 324 -7.08 -7.96 36.70
N PRO A 325 -8.00 -7.74 37.66
CA PRO A 325 -8.18 -6.44 38.33
C PRO A 325 -7.00 -6.02 39.22
N ARG A 326 -5.87 -6.74 39.16
CA ARG A 326 -4.66 -6.47 39.92
C ARG A 326 -3.52 -6.08 38.99
N ALA A 327 -3.33 -4.77 38.82
CA ALA A 327 -2.04 -4.27 38.36
C ALA A 327 -0.97 -4.65 39.39
N ALA A 328 0.05 -5.39 38.98
CA ALA A 328 1.14 -5.80 39.86
C ALA A 328 1.79 -4.56 40.51
N GLY A 329 1.84 -4.52 41.84
CA GLY A 329 2.46 -3.43 42.62
C GLY A 329 1.50 -2.39 43.21
N PHE A 330 0.18 -2.61 43.17
CA PHE A 330 -0.82 -1.75 43.82
C PHE A 330 -1.68 -2.55 44.80
N ASP A 331 -2.06 -1.92 45.93
CA ASP A 331 -2.97 -2.51 46.92
C ASP A 331 -4.44 -2.38 46.51
N ASP A 332 -5.34 -3.00 47.30
CA ASP A 332 -6.79 -3.04 47.07
C ASP A 332 -7.46 -1.64 47.09
N THR A 333 -6.70 -0.57 47.37
CA THR A 333 -7.16 0.82 47.33
C THR A 333 -6.53 1.64 46.20
N GLY A 334 -5.75 0.99 45.32
CA GLY A 334 -5.08 1.64 44.20
C GLY A 334 -3.85 2.45 44.61
N LYS A 335 -3.28 2.21 45.80
CA LYS A 335 -1.98 2.80 46.19
C LYS A 335 -0.83 1.90 45.81
N ARG A 336 0.25 2.51 45.31
CA ARG A 336 1.48 1.81 44.95
C ARG A 336 2.10 1.22 46.22
N ILE A 337 2.32 -0.09 46.23
CA ILE A 337 3.05 -0.77 47.29
C ILE A 337 4.53 -0.43 47.04
N VAL A 338 5.12 0.36 47.95
CA VAL A 338 6.55 0.74 47.89
C VAL A 338 7.41 -0.46 48.26
#